data_AF-A0A7W1MYZ1-F1
#
_entry.id   AF-A0A7W1MYZ1-F1
#
_cell.length_a   1.000
_cell.length_b   1.000
_cell.length_c   1.000
_cell.angle_alpha   90.00
_cell.angle_beta   90.00
_cell.angle_gamma   90.00
#
_symmetry.space_group_name_H-M   'P 1'
#
loop_
_entity.id
_entity.type
_entity.pdbx_description
1 polymer ?
#
loop_
_entity_poly.entity_id
_entity_poly.type
_entity_poly.pdbx_seq_one_letter_code
_entity_poly.pdbx_strand_id
1 'polypeptide(L)'
;MDRLRSLLPALVACALVAFAALLPAAAVAQTGGASPEAGDERRSERPRSRDRDAAVDDAEDVDSEKDSDSDEPASGGRPAGKARIVGGQAVPPANAPAAVKTAIAAANKIANLPYRYGGGHGKVEDTAYDCSGAISYALIKAGLLPAPLASGPFMQWGEPGPGRWITVYAHTGHAFVVIAGLRFDTGFRGRESALVGTRPGKGPRWGYTRPTAGFTARHPAGL
;
A
#
# COMPACT_ATOMS: atom_id res chain seq x y z
N MET A 1 3.98 -8.80 67.47
CA MET A 1 4.33 -7.55 66.76
C MET A 1 3.15 -7.26 65.87
N ASP A 2 2.08 -6.65 66.41
CA ASP A 2 0.81 -6.51 65.69
C ASP A 2 0.20 -5.15 66.01
N ARG A 3 0.25 -4.24 65.04
CA ARG A 3 -0.45 -2.95 65.12
C ARG A 3 -1.78 -3.04 64.38
N LEU A 4 -2.83 -3.00 65.20
CA LEU A 4 -4.09 -2.27 65.09
C LEU A 4 -4.67 -1.95 63.69
N ARG A 5 -5.90 -2.42 63.51
CA ARG A 5 -6.85 -2.08 62.45
C ARG A 5 -7.43 -0.67 62.59
N SER A 6 -7.69 -0.07 61.43
CA SER A 6 -8.75 0.90 61.09
C SER A 6 -8.66 2.34 61.64
N LEU A 7 -8.72 3.32 60.74
CA LEU A 7 -9.86 4.23 60.55
C LEU A 7 -9.51 5.27 59.45
N LEU A 8 -10.28 5.23 58.35
CA LEU A 8 -10.36 6.31 57.34
C LEU A 8 -11.09 7.52 57.93
N PRO A 9 -10.91 8.72 57.34
CA PRO A 9 -12.04 9.23 56.55
C PRO A 9 -11.65 9.80 55.19
N ALA A 10 -12.61 9.67 54.28
CA ALA A 10 -12.64 10.24 52.94
C ALA A 10 -12.82 11.77 53.00
N LEU A 11 -12.13 12.47 52.10
CA LEU A 11 -12.46 13.84 51.70
C LEU A 11 -12.18 13.98 50.20
N VAL A 12 -13.20 13.64 49.40
CA VAL A 12 -13.28 13.99 47.98
C VAL A 12 -14.15 15.24 47.90
N ALA A 13 -13.53 16.39 47.67
CA ALA A 13 -14.23 17.62 47.38
C ALA A 13 -14.19 17.88 45.86
N CYS A 14 -15.37 17.81 45.26
CA CYS A 14 -15.69 18.27 43.91
C CYS A 14 -15.28 19.73 43.69
N ALA A 15 -14.65 20.00 42.54
CA ALA A 15 -14.77 21.29 41.88
C ALA A 15 -14.80 21.05 40.35
N LEU A 16 -16.02 21.02 39.82
CA LEU A 16 -16.33 21.08 38.40
C LEU A 16 -15.95 22.47 37.87
N VAL A 17 -15.01 22.55 36.94
CA VAL A 17 -14.81 23.75 36.13
C VAL A 17 -15.49 23.50 34.78
N ALA A 18 -16.67 24.08 34.61
CA ALA A 18 -17.39 24.11 33.35
C ALA A 18 -16.72 25.11 32.40
N PHE A 19 -16.10 24.61 31.33
CA PHE A 19 -15.67 25.44 30.20
C PHE A 19 -16.76 25.38 29.12
N ALA A 20 -17.65 26.37 29.13
CA ALA A 20 -18.60 26.59 28.05
C ALA A 20 -17.87 27.28 26.89
N ALA A 21 -17.48 26.51 25.88
CA ALA A 21 -17.00 27.05 24.60
C ALA A 21 -18.19 27.23 23.66
N LEU A 22 -18.58 28.49 23.46
CA LEU A 22 -19.52 28.92 22.44
C LEU A 22 -18.76 29.01 21.09
N LEU A 23 -19.12 28.19 20.11
CA LEU A 23 -18.69 28.35 18.72
C LEU A 23 -19.93 28.46 17.82
N PRO A 24 -19.98 29.40 16.86
CA PRO A 24 -21.11 29.55 15.96
C PRO A 24 -21.10 28.48 14.87
N ALA A 25 -22.30 28.00 14.52
CA ALA A 25 -22.55 27.07 13.44
C ALA A 25 -22.23 27.71 12.08
N ALA A 26 -21.33 27.09 11.32
CA ALA A 26 -21.19 27.36 9.89
C ALA A 26 -22.25 26.55 9.13
N ALA A 27 -23.21 27.24 8.54
CA ALA A 27 -24.20 26.65 7.64
C ALA A 27 -23.52 26.26 6.31
N VAL A 28 -23.55 24.96 5.98
CA VAL A 28 -23.17 24.45 4.66
C VAL A 28 -24.43 24.43 3.79
N ALA A 29 -24.35 25.11 2.65
CA ALA A 29 -25.40 25.20 1.65
C ALA A 29 -25.72 23.81 1.05
N GLN A 30 -27.01 23.50 1.03
CA GLN A 30 -27.58 22.29 0.42
C GLN A 30 -27.93 22.57 -1.05
N THR A 31 -27.34 21.73 -1.90
CA THR A 31 -27.80 21.19 -3.19
C THR A 31 -28.99 21.86 -3.89
N GLY A 32 -28.80 22.21 -5.17
CA GLY A 32 -29.89 22.38 -6.12
C GLY A 32 -29.39 22.25 -7.56
N GLY A 33 -30.08 21.43 -8.37
CA GLY A 33 -29.94 21.48 -9.83
C GLY A 33 -29.96 20.13 -10.53
N ALA A 34 -31.12 19.49 -10.59
CA ALA A 34 -31.44 18.40 -11.52
C ALA A 34 -32.11 18.96 -12.80
N SER A 35 -31.87 18.31 -13.95
CA SER A 35 -32.80 18.10 -15.10
C SER A 35 -32.03 17.69 -16.38
N PRO A 36 -32.67 17.09 -17.41
CA PRO A 36 -33.69 16.03 -17.39
C PRO A 36 -33.38 14.89 -18.42
N GLU A 37 -34.29 13.92 -18.49
CA GLU A 37 -34.32 12.75 -19.38
C GLU A 37 -34.63 13.04 -20.87
N ALA A 38 -34.37 12.01 -21.69
CA ALA A 38 -35.29 11.35 -22.66
C ALA A 38 -35.06 11.51 -24.18
N GLY A 39 -35.26 10.38 -24.88
CA GLY A 39 -35.38 10.18 -26.33
C GLY A 39 -34.36 9.18 -26.88
N ASP A 40 -34.55 7.86 -26.87
CA ASP A 40 -35.53 6.99 -27.55
C ASP A 40 -35.17 6.60 -29.01
N GLU A 41 -35.49 5.34 -29.32
CA GLU A 41 -35.59 4.63 -30.60
C GLU A 41 -34.29 4.07 -31.22
N ARG A 42 -34.01 2.76 -31.16
CA ARG A 42 -34.67 1.56 -31.74
C ARG A 42 -34.20 1.26 -33.17
N ARG A 43 -34.06 -0.06 -33.43
CA ARG A 43 -33.97 -0.79 -34.72
C ARG A 43 -32.54 -1.27 -35.02
N SER A 44 -32.23 -2.49 -35.44
CA SER A 44 -32.90 -3.80 -35.60
C SER A 44 -31.86 -4.64 -36.38
N GLU A 45 -31.64 -5.89 -35.96
CA GLU A 45 -31.42 -7.13 -36.76
C GLU A 45 -30.70 -7.05 -38.14
N ARG A 46 -29.89 -8.00 -38.63
CA ARG A 46 -29.47 -9.37 -38.29
C ARG A 46 -28.37 -9.74 -39.32
N PRO A 47 -27.68 -10.88 -39.17
CA PRO A 47 -26.50 -11.24 -39.94
C PRO A 47 -26.81 -12.03 -41.22
N ARG A 48 -25.86 -12.02 -42.15
CA ARG A 48 -25.72 -12.94 -43.30
C ARG A 48 -24.23 -13.10 -43.58
N SER A 49 -23.65 -14.20 -44.02
CA SER A 49 -23.97 -15.64 -44.09
C SER A 49 -22.89 -16.23 -45.03
N ARG A 50 -22.51 -17.49 -44.79
CA ARG A 50 -21.87 -18.43 -45.74
C ARG A 50 -20.40 -18.16 -46.10
N ASP A 51 -19.59 -19.14 -46.46
CA ASP A 51 -19.49 -20.62 -46.39
C ASP A 51 -18.17 -20.91 -47.13
N ARG A 52 -17.65 -22.15 -46.98
CA ARG A 52 -16.67 -22.84 -47.85
C ARG A 52 -15.19 -22.66 -47.50
N ASP A 53 -14.32 -23.67 -47.53
CA ASP A 53 -14.42 -25.10 -47.85
C ASP A 53 -13.16 -25.81 -47.26
N ALA A 54 -13.20 -27.14 -47.21
CA ALA A 54 -12.12 -28.07 -46.86
C ALA A 54 -10.85 -27.87 -47.73
N ALA A 55 -9.64 -28.38 -47.45
CA ALA A 55 -9.20 -29.73 -47.03
C ALA A 55 -7.66 -29.71 -46.89
N VAL A 56 -7.12 -30.50 -45.95
CA VAL A 56 -6.04 -31.53 -46.08
C VAL A 56 -4.86 -31.20 -47.03
N ASP A 57 -3.57 -31.22 -46.67
CA ASP A 57 -2.75 -32.39 -46.28
C ASP A 57 -1.30 -31.95 -45.97
N ASP A 58 -0.57 -32.90 -45.38
CA ASP A 58 0.89 -33.10 -45.39
C ASP A 58 1.84 -32.33 -44.46
N ALA A 59 2.64 -33.17 -43.80
CA ALA A 59 3.68 -32.89 -42.84
C ALA A 59 5.00 -32.54 -43.53
N GLU A 60 5.69 -31.53 -42.99
CA GLU A 60 7.13 -31.35 -43.18
C GLU A 60 7.74 -31.07 -41.81
N ASP A 61 8.70 -31.92 -41.47
CA ASP A 61 9.58 -31.93 -40.32
C ASP A 61 10.53 -30.72 -40.42
N VAL A 62 10.49 -29.80 -39.46
CA VAL A 62 11.53 -28.77 -39.31
C VAL A 62 11.85 -28.63 -37.83
N ASP A 63 12.92 -29.32 -37.44
CA ASP A 63 13.71 -29.05 -36.24
C ASP A 63 14.00 -27.55 -36.17
N SER A 64 13.60 -26.92 -35.07
CA SER A 64 13.90 -25.51 -34.80
C SER A 64 14.10 -25.36 -33.30
N GLU A 65 15.29 -25.77 -32.88
CA GLU A 65 15.97 -25.22 -31.72
C GLU A 65 15.81 -23.70 -31.75
N LYS A 66 15.06 -23.15 -30.79
CA LYS A 66 14.97 -21.71 -30.62
C LYS A 66 15.21 -21.29 -29.19
N ASP A 67 16.48 -20.96 -28.99
CA ASP A 67 16.98 -19.82 -28.25
C ASP A 67 16.64 -19.74 -26.77
N SER A 68 17.60 -20.27 -25.99
CA SER A 68 18.24 -19.57 -24.87
C SER A 68 17.50 -18.35 -24.33
N ASP A 69 16.90 -18.52 -23.15
CA ASP A 69 16.60 -17.44 -22.20
C ASP A 69 17.93 -16.78 -21.80
N SER A 70 18.32 -15.77 -22.57
CA SER A 70 19.40 -14.85 -22.22
C SER A 70 18.91 -13.95 -21.09
N ASP A 71 19.27 -14.30 -19.86
CA ASP A 71 19.33 -13.41 -18.69
C ASP A 71 20.34 -12.26 -18.95
N GLU A 72 19.98 -11.33 -19.84
CA GLU A 72 20.69 -10.05 -19.98
C GLU A 72 19.94 -8.95 -19.20
N PRO A 73 20.67 -8.07 -18.47
CA PRO A 73 20.06 -7.12 -17.55
C PRO A 73 19.38 -6.03 -18.37
N ALA A 74 18.05 -5.91 -18.23
CA ALA A 74 17.24 -4.88 -18.89
C ALA A 74 17.54 -3.47 -18.34
N SER A 75 18.72 -2.95 -18.64
CA SER A 75 19.10 -1.54 -18.53
C SER A 75 18.55 -0.82 -19.76
N GLY A 76 17.27 -0.42 -19.67
CA GLY A 76 16.54 0.26 -20.74
C GLY A 76 15.14 -0.29 -21.02
N GLY A 77 14.51 -0.97 -20.05
CA GLY A 77 13.24 -1.67 -20.25
C GLY A 77 11.98 -0.80 -20.09
N ARG A 78 10.91 -1.20 -20.80
CA ARG A 78 9.49 -0.80 -20.72
C ARG A 78 9.07 -0.07 -19.42
N PRO A 79 8.18 0.94 -19.48
CA PRO A 79 7.68 1.63 -18.28
C PRO A 79 7.26 0.65 -17.18
N ALA A 80 7.57 0.99 -15.93
CA ALA A 80 7.16 0.18 -14.80
C ALA A 80 5.62 0.04 -14.79
N GLY A 81 5.14 -1.19 -14.72
CA GLY A 81 3.72 -1.47 -14.58
C GLY A 81 3.21 -0.96 -13.23
N LYS A 82 1.89 -0.76 -13.14
CA LYS A 82 1.23 -0.37 -11.88
C LYS A 82 0.52 -1.56 -11.24
N ALA A 83 0.73 -1.73 -9.93
CA ALA A 83 -0.05 -2.67 -9.13
C ALA A 83 -1.48 -2.17 -8.93
N ARG A 84 -2.38 -3.08 -8.56
CA ARG A 84 -3.80 -2.79 -8.28
C ARG A 84 -4.19 -3.29 -6.91
N ILE A 85 -5.14 -2.62 -6.26
CA ILE A 85 -5.69 -3.09 -4.98
C ILE A 85 -6.91 -3.96 -5.24
N VAL A 86 -6.92 -5.18 -4.67
CA VAL A 86 -8.05 -6.12 -4.68
C VAL A 86 -8.23 -6.62 -3.25
N GLY A 87 -9.41 -6.41 -2.66
CA GLY A 87 -9.68 -6.86 -1.28
C GLY A 87 -8.72 -6.28 -0.21
N GLY A 88 -8.14 -5.10 -0.46
CA GLY A 88 -7.15 -4.46 0.45
C GLY A 88 -5.72 -4.96 0.30
N GLN A 89 -5.46 -5.87 -0.63
CA GLN A 89 -4.13 -6.37 -0.97
C GLN A 89 -3.67 -5.83 -2.31
N ALA A 90 -2.36 -5.67 -2.48
CA ALA A 90 -1.77 -5.28 -3.75
C ALA A 90 -1.53 -6.51 -4.63
N VAL A 91 -1.94 -6.41 -5.90
CA VAL A 91 -1.66 -7.38 -6.95
C VAL A 91 -0.56 -6.78 -7.84
N PRO A 92 0.61 -7.41 -7.96
CA PRO A 92 1.70 -6.89 -8.77
C PRO A 92 1.35 -6.95 -10.27
N PRO A 93 1.87 -6.02 -11.09
CA PRO A 93 1.77 -6.14 -12.54
C PRO A 93 2.67 -7.28 -13.03
N ALA A 94 2.30 -7.90 -14.15
CA ALA A 94 3.00 -9.07 -14.70
C ALA A 94 4.50 -8.80 -14.97
N ASN A 95 4.81 -7.61 -15.48
CA ASN A 95 6.17 -7.17 -15.81
C ASN A 95 7.00 -6.68 -14.60
N ALA A 96 6.50 -6.81 -13.36
CA ALA A 96 7.29 -6.45 -12.19
C ALA A 96 8.51 -7.39 -12.01
N PRO A 97 9.70 -6.84 -11.69
CA PRO A 97 10.85 -7.63 -11.26
C PRO A 97 10.50 -8.54 -10.09
N ALA A 98 11.22 -9.67 -9.97
CA ALA A 98 11.00 -10.64 -8.89
C ALA A 98 11.03 -10.00 -7.50
N ALA A 99 12.03 -9.14 -7.23
CA ALA A 99 12.14 -8.42 -5.95
C ALA A 99 10.89 -7.56 -5.63
N VAL A 100 10.30 -6.92 -6.64
CA VAL A 100 9.09 -6.09 -6.48
C VAL A 100 7.88 -6.97 -6.16
N LYS A 101 7.73 -8.11 -6.85
CA LYS A 101 6.68 -9.10 -6.57
C LYS A 101 6.80 -9.63 -5.14
N THR A 102 8.02 -9.97 -4.71
CA THR A 102 8.30 -10.43 -3.35
C THR A 102 8.01 -9.36 -2.29
N ALA A 103 8.40 -8.10 -2.55
CA ALA A 103 8.09 -6.99 -1.64
C ALA A 103 6.58 -6.79 -1.47
N ILE A 104 5.81 -6.87 -2.57
CA ILE A 104 4.34 -6.80 -2.54
C ILE A 104 3.75 -7.96 -1.74
N ALA A 105 4.20 -9.19 -1.99
CA ALA A 105 3.73 -10.37 -1.27
C ALA A 105 4.01 -10.27 0.24
N ALA A 106 5.20 -9.80 0.62
CA ALA A 106 5.58 -9.57 2.01
C ALA A 106 4.73 -8.47 2.67
N ALA A 107 4.54 -7.34 2.01
CA ALA A 107 3.68 -6.27 2.51
C ALA A 107 2.21 -6.73 2.65
N ASN A 108 1.69 -7.53 1.71
CA ASN A 108 0.36 -8.14 1.80
C ASN A 108 0.18 -9.01 3.05
N LYS A 109 1.23 -9.74 3.47
CA LYS A 109 1.19 -10.60 4.66
C LYS A 109 0.94 -9.80 5.94
N ILE A 110 1.51 -8.60 6.04
CA ILE A 110 1.39 -7.75 7.25
C ILE A 110 0.37 -6.63 7.10
N ALA A 111 -0.23 -6.44 5.92
CA ALA A 111 -1.19 -5.37 5.62
C ALA A 111 -2.44 -5.37 6.51
N ASN A 112 -2.70 -6.44 7.27
CA ASN A 112 -3.83 -6.51 8.20
C ASN A 112 -3.41 -6.47 9.67
N LEU A 113 -2.11 -6.45 9.96
CA LEU A 113 -1.60 -6.47 11.33
C LEU A 113 -1.74 -5.09 12.01
N PRO A 114 -1.75 -5.04 13.36
CA PRO A 114 -1.82 -3.79 14.10
C PRO A 114 -0.51 -2.99 14.06
N TYR A 115 -0.61 -1.72 14.46
CA TYR A 115 0.55 -0.86 14.71
C TYR A 115 1.01 -1.02 16.15
N ARG A 116 2.32 -1.09 16.32
CA ARG A 116 2.98 -0.94 17.61
C ARG A 116 4.27 -0.18 17.38
N TYR A 117 4.50 0.86 18.17
CA TYR A 117 5.76 1.60 18.14
C TYR A 117 6.93 0.65 18.39
N GLY A 118 7.94 0.64 17.51
CA GLY A 118 9.07 -0.30 17.54
C GLY A 118 8.74 -1.70 16.99
N GLY A 119 7.52 -1.95 16.54
CA GLY A 119 7.13 -3.24 15.95
C GLY A 119 7.92 -3.55 14.69
N GLY A 120 8.49 -4.74 14.61
CA GLY A 120 9.33 -5.19 13.49
C GLY A 120 10.84 -4.87 13.60
N HIS A 121 11.30 -4.15 14.64
CA HIS A 121 12.72 -3.80 14.79
C HIS A 121 13.55 -4.84 15.55
N GLY A 122 13.04 -5.33 16.69
CA GLY A 122 13.74 -6.36 17.47
C GLY A 122 13.59 -7.77 16.88
N LYS A 123 12.53 -8.01 16.11
CA LYS A 123 12.25 -9.26 15.41
C LYS A 123 11.55 -8.94 14.10
N VAL A 124 12.10 -9.43 12.98
CA VAL A 124 11.53 -9.17 11.65
C VAL A 124 10.12 -9.79 11.53
N GLU A 125 9.93 -11.02 12.00
CA GLU A 125 8.60 -11.66 12.06
C GLU A 125 7.90 -11.29 13.37
N ASP A 126 7.07 -10.26 13.33
CA ASP A 126 6.39 -9.68 14.48
C ASP A 126 4.86 -9.73 14.31
N THR A 127 4.13 -9.53 15.39
CA THR A 127 2.66 -9.50 15.40
C THR A 127 2.10 -8.10 15.18
N ALA A 128 2.95 -7.07 15.16
CA ALA A 128 2.59 -5.67 14.96
C ALA A 128 3.78 -4.90 14.36
N TYR A 129 3.51 -3.87 13.56
CA TYR A 129 4.56 -3.14 12.85
C TYR A 129 4.37 -1.62 12.96
N ASP A 130 5.47 -0.89 13.22
CA ASP A 130 5.46 0.56 13.04
C ASP A 130 5.65 0.97 11.57
N CYS A 131 5.73 2.27 11.30
CA CYS A 131 5.91 2.79 9.94
C CYS A 131 7.16 2.23 9.26
N SER A 132 8.30 2.35 9.92
CA SER A 132 9.61 1.95 9.42
C SER A 132 9.82 0.43 9.45
N GLY A 133 9.33 -0.26 10.49
CA GLY A 133 9.35 -1.71 10.60
C GLY A 133 8.52 -2.40 9.52
N ALA A 134 7.37 -1.82 9.13
CA ALA A 134 6.57 -2.34 8.03
C ALA A 134 7.30 -2.25 6.67
N ILE A 135 8.02 -1.14 6.42
CA ILE A 135 8.84 -0.96 5.21
C ILE A 135 10.00 -1.94 5.24
N SER A 136 10.72 -2.02 6.37
CA SER A 136 11.83 -2.94 6.55
C SER A 136 11.40 -4.39 6.33
N TYR A 137 10.22 -4.81 6.81
CA TYR A 137 9.71 -6.16 6.55
C TYR A 137 9.62 -6.45 5.05
N ALA A 138 8.97 -5.57 4.29
CA ALA A 138 8.80 -5.76 2.84
C ALA A 138 10.15 -5.81 2.12
N LEU A 139 11.09 -4.92 2.46
CA LEU A 139 12.40 -4.84 1.83
C LEU A 139 13.32 -6.01 2.22
N ILE A 140 13.32 -6.43 3.48
CA ILE A 140 14.10 -7.59 3.96
C ILE A 140 13.63 -8.86 3.26
N LYS A 141 12.31 -9.09 3.19
CA LYS A 141 11.76 -10.26 2.51
C LYS A 141 12.04 -10.26 1.01
N ALA A 142 12.22 -9.08 0.41
CA ALA A 142 12.63 -8.94 -0.99
C ALA A 142 14.15 -9.00 -1.22
N GLY A 143 14.96 -9.16 -0.16
CA GLY A 143 16.43 -9.15 -0.27
C GLY A 143 17.04 -7.76 -0.53
N LEU A 144 16.28 -6.69 -0.32
CA LEU A 144 16.68 -5.30 -0.60
C LEU A 144 17.20 -4.55 0.63
N LEU A 145 17.10 -5.17 1.81
CA LEU A 145 17.56 -4.60 3.06
C LEU A 145 18.06 -5.72 3.99
N PRO A 146 19.24 -5.61 4.62
CA PRO A 146 19.79 -6.68 5.45
C PRO A 146 19.21 -6.72 6.88
N ALA A 147 18.73 -5.59 7.40
CA ALA A 147 18.20 -5.48 8.77
C ALA A 147 17.18 -4.32 8.89
N PRO A 148 16.31 -4.32 9.91
CA PRO A 148 15.37 -3.22 10.13
C PRO A 148 16.05 -1.87 10.31
N LEU A 149 15.42 -0.82 9.76
CA LEU A 149 15.85 0.57 9.89
C LEU A 149 14.72 1.38 10.48
N ALA A 150 15.06 2.31 11.38
CA ALA A 150 14.15 3.40 11.77
C ALA A 150 13.91 4.36 10.59
N SER A 151 12.90 5.23 10.71
CA SER A 151 12.54 6.19 9.67
C SER A 151 13.67 7.16 9.30
N GLY A 152 14.44 7.66 10.28
CA GLY A 152 15.57 8.57 10.03
C GLY A 152 16.65 7.97 9.12
N PRO A 153 17.22 6.80 9.44
CA PRO A 153 18.20 6.12 8.58
C PRO A 153 17.75 5.88 7.15
N PHE A 154 16.44 5.68 6.90
CA PHE A 154 15.93 5.54 5.54
C PHE A 154 16.17 6.76 4.67
N MET A 155 16.38 7.96 5.22
CA MET A 155 16.68 9.17 4.45
C MET A 155 18.04 9.08 3.71
N GLN A 156 18.92 8.18 4.13
CA GLN A 156 20.26 7.99 3.56
C GLN A 156 20.45 6.58 2.94
N TRP A 157 19.44 5.73 2.99
CA TRP A 157 19.47 4.37 2.43
C TRP A 157 19.31 4.38 0.90
N GLY A 158 19.94 3.45 0.19
CA GLY A 158 19.75 3.29 -1.26
C GLY A 158 20.23 4.49 -2.07
N GLU A 159 19.63 4.72 -3.24
CA GLU A 159 19.93 5.85 -4.13
C GLU A 159 18.97 7.05 -3.90
N PRO A 160 19.43 8.31 -4.11
CA PRO A 160 18.60 9.49 -3.97
C PRO A 160 17.48 9.56 -5.03
N GLY A 161 16.31 10.04 -4.62
CA GLY A 161 15.19 10.32 -5.50
C GLY A 161 14.20 9.15 -5.66
N PRO A 162 13.14 9.34 -6.47
CA PRO A 162 12.17 8.30 -6.75
C PRO A 162 12.75 7.21 -7.65
N GLY A 163 12.53 5.95 -7.26
CA GLY A 163 12.80 4.76 -8.07
C GLY A 163 11.67 4.47 -9.06
N ARG A 164 11.91 3.56 -10.01
CA ARG A 164 10.92 3.19 -11.04
C ARG A 164 9.82 2.30 -10.47
N TRP A 165 10.16 1.44 -9.52
CA TRP A 165 9.32 0.43 -8.91
C TRP A 165 9.11 0.66 -7.43
N ILE A 166 10.17 1.00 -6.69
CA ILE A 166 10.13 1.16 -5.24
C ILE A 166 10.62 2.56 -4.90
N THR A 167 9.91 3.26 -4.04
CA THR A 167 10.39 4.53 -3.46
C THR A 167 9.99 4.59 -2.00
N VAL A 168 10.98 4.63 -1.11
CA VAL A 168 10.79 4.96 0.30
C VAL A 168 10.78 6.48 0.43
N TYR A 169 9.74 7.00 1.06
CA TYR A 169 9.64 8.40 1.46
C TYR A 169 9.81 8.45 2.97
N ALA A 170 10.85 9.12 3.44
CA ALA A 170 11.21 9.15 4.85
C ALA A 170 11.54 10.54 5.38
N HIS A 171 11.22 10.77 6.65
CA HIS A 171 11.81 11.81 7.50
C HIS A 171 11.93 11.27 8.93
N THR A 172 12.49 12.03 9.86
CA THR A 172 12.78 11.57 11.23
C THR A 172 11.56 11.08 12.02
N GLY A 173 10.35 11.50 11.67
CA GLY A 173 9.11 11.17 12.38
C GLY A 173 8.21 10.15 11.70
N HIS A 174 8.41 9.86 10.41
CA HIS A 174 7.56 8.92 9.66
C HIS A 174 8.24 8.42 8.40
N ALA A 175 7.87 7.23 7.95
CA ALA A 175 8.24 6.72 6.65
C ALA A 175 7.08 5.94 6.02
N PHE A 176 7.04 5.91 4.69
CA PHE A 176 6.19 5.01 3.92
C PHE A 176 6.90 4.59 2.64
N VAL A 177 6.39 3.57 1.96
CA VAL A 177 6.95 3.10 0.68
C VAL A 177 5.89 3.11 -0.41
N VAL A 178 6.27 3.48 -1.62
CA VAL A 178 5.49 3.25 -2.83
C VAL A 178 6.11 2.08 -3.57
N ILE A 179 5.32 1.04 -3.87
CA ILE A 179 5.74 -0.16 -4.59
C ILE A 179 4.80 -0.35 -5.78
N ALA A 180 5.36 -0.35 -7.00
CA ALA A 180 4.63 -0.41 -8.26
C ALA A 180 3.45 0.59 -8.32
N GLY A 181 3.67 1.82 -7.82
CA GLY A 181 2.67 2.90 -7.82
C GLY A 181 1.63 2.85 -6.70
N LEU A 182 1.65 1.85 -5.81
CA LEU A 182 0.80 1.79 -4.63
C LEU A 182 1.56 2.15 -3.37
N ARG A 183 0.97 2.95 -2.51
CA ARG A 183 1.51 3.33 -1.21
C ARG A 183 1.23 2.24 -0.18
N PHE A 184 2.25 1.88 0.58
CA PHE A 184 2.18 1.05 1.78
C PHE A 184 2.65 1.87 2.99
N ASP A 185 1.76 2.07 3.97
CA ASP A 185 1.93 3.11 4.99
C ASP A 185 1.05 2.84 6.22
N THR A 186 1.46 3.33 7.39
CA THR A 186 0.71 3.26 8.65
C THR A 186 0.00 4.59 8.99
N GLY A 187 0.47 5.72 8.47
CA GLY A 187 0.09 7.07 8.91
C GLY A 187 -0.97 7.79 8.06
N PHE A 188 -1.13 7.44 6.79
CA PHE A 188 -2.10 8.11 5.89
C PHE A 188 -3.22 7.14 5.44
N ARG A 189 -4.44 7.65 5.26
CA ARG A 189 -5.62 6.82 4.93
C ARG A 189 -6.44 7.49 3.83
N GLY A 190 -6.57 6.83 2.68
CA GLY A 190 -7.54 7.17 1.65
C GLY A 190 -8.82 6.33 1.81
N ARG A 191 -9.85 6.61 0.99
CA ARG A 191 -11.13 5.87 1.00
C ARG A 191 -10.90 4.36 0.93
N GLU A 192 -10.03 3.90 0.04
CA GLU A 192 -9.73 2.48 -0.19
C GLU A 192 -8.98 1.84 0.98
N SER A 193 -8.14 2.60 1.67
CA SER A 193 -7.48 2.15 2.90
C SER A 193 -8.44 2.06 4.09
N ALA A 194 -9.63 2.65 3.99
CA ALA A 194 -10.70 2.59 4.99
C ALA A 194 -11.77 1.52 4.69
N LEU A 195 -11.90 1.11 3.42
CA LEU A 195 -12.90 0.13 2.97
C LEU A 195 -12.61 -1.31 3.44
N VAL A 196 -11.41 -1.60 3.93
CA VAL A 196 -11.07 -2.92 4.47
C VAL A 196 -10.93 -2.84 5.98
N GLY A 197 -11.99 -3.29 6.68
CA GLY A 197 -12.05 -3.64 8.10
C GLY A 197 -11.37 -2.66 9.05
N THR A 198 -12.13 -1.72 9.63
CA THR A 198 -11.59 -0.85 10.68
C THR A 198 -12.46 -0.81 11.93
N ARG A 199 -11.83 -1.11 13.08
CA ARG A 199 -11.93 -0.35 14.34
C ARG A 199 -10.51 -0.32 15.00
N PRO A 200 -10.22 0.64 15.91
CA PRO A 200 -8.91 1.29 16.10
C PRO A 200 -7.71 0.39 16.48
N GLY A 201 -6.55 0.60 15.83
CA GLY A 201 -5.31 -0.22 16.00
C GLY A 201 -4.21 -0.09 14.92
N LYS A 202 -4.40 0.80 13.93
CA LYS A 202 -3.41 1.59 13.13
C LYS A 202 -2.25 0.95 12.31
N GLY A 203 -2.18 -0.35 12.06
CA GLY A 203 -1.06 -0.96 11.31
C GLY A 203 -1.03 -0.70 9.79
N PRO A 204 -0.05 -1.25 9.07
CA PRO A 204 0.26 -0.85 7.71
C PRO A 204 -0.84 -1.23 6.73
N ARG A 205 -1.08 -0.40 5.70
CA ARG A 205 -2.09 -0.64 4.66
C ARG A 205 -1.63 -0.18 3.29
N TRP A 206 -2.19 -0.84 2.28
CA TRP A 206 -2.17 -0.35 0.91
C TRP A 206 -3.13 0.82 0.72
N GLY A 207 -2.76 1.71 -0.19
CA GLY A 207 -3.59 2.77 -0.71
C GLY A 207 -2.94 3.43 -1.91
N TYR A 208 -3.58 4.48 -2.41
CA TYR A 208 -3.02 5.30 -3.48
C TYR A 208 -2.00 6.30 -2.94
N THR A 209 -1.42 7.04 -3.86
CA THR A 209 -0.42 8.09 -3.61
C THR A 209 -0.92 9.11 -2.58
N ARG A 210 0.03 9.70 -1.85
CA ARG A 210 -0.20 10.77 -0.87
C ARG A 210 0.73 11.94 -1.16
N PRO A 211 0.48 13.14 -0.59
CA PRO A 211 1.45 14.22 -0.61
C PRO A 211 2.79 13.77 -0.01
N THR A 212 3.89 14.12 -0.70
CA THR A 212 5.27 13.71 -0.36
C THR A 212 6.15 14.88 0.06
N ALA A 213 5.61 16.10 0.11
CA ALA A 213 6.35 17.26 0.58
C ALA A 213 6.88 17.03 2.02
N GLY A 214 8.15 17.35 2.24
CA GLY A 214 8.83 17.11 3.52
C GLY A 214 9.41 15.71 3.72
N PHE A 215 9.27 14.81 2.73
CA PHE A 215 9.92 13.49 2.76
C PHE A 215 11.13 13.47 1.83
N THR A 216 12.22 12.85 2.29
CA THR A 216 13.34 12.44 1.44
C THR A 216 12.95 11.15 0.70
N ALA A 217 13.00 11.20 -0.63
CA ALA A 217 12.78 10.03 -1.48
C ALA A 217 14.09 9.24 -1.66
N ARG A 218 14.01 7.91 -1.47
CA ARG A 218 15.10 6.96 -1.66
C ARG A 218 14.60 5.68 -2.31
N HIS A 219 15.46 4.97 -3.05
CA HIS A 219 15.08 3.72 -3.70
C HIS A 219 16.22 2.68 -3.73
N PRO A 220 15.93 1.38 -3.90
CA PRO A 220 16.96 0.37 -4.09
C PRO A 220 17.61 0.55 -5.46
N ALA A 221 18.93 0.38 -5.56
CA ALA A 221 19.64 0.46 -6.84
C ALA A 221 19.01 -0.49 -7.89
N GLY A 222 18.80 0.03 -9.11
CA GLY A 222 18.20 -0.73 -10.20
C GLY A 222 16.68 -0.90 -10.14
N LEU A 223 15.99 -0.37 -9.12
CA LEU A 223 14.53 -0.49 -8.94
C LEU A 223 13.80 0.84 -8.88
#